data_AF-A0A2N1DSH8-F1
#
_entry.id   AF-A0A2N1DSH8-F1
#
_cell.length_a   1.000
_cell.length_b   1.000
_cell.length_c   1.000
_cell.angle_alpha   90.00
_cell.angle_beta   90.00
_cell.angle_gamma   90.00
#
_symmetry.space_group_name_H-M   'P 1'
#
loop_
_entity.id
_entity.type
_entity.pdbx_description
1 polymer ?
#
loop_
_entity_poly.entity_id
_entity_poly.type
_entity_poly.pdbx_seq_one_letter_code
_entity_poly.pdbx_strand_id
1 'polypeptide(L)'
;MLNISLSQEQKSTLELRHKKSRDKRECDRIKAVLLSDEGWSVEMIAQALRIHETSISRHINDFIKTEKLTPQSGGSDGYLNEAQTTQLIEHLCDVTYLHTHQIVAYIKASFNIEYSVSGLNKWLHQHRFSYKQPKGVPHKFDVEKQNDFIKFYDALKESLKDDEPLLFMDAVHPTQATKITAGWIRKGVDKPIETTGSRTRLNIVGAIRLGYLGEAVIEQYEKTVNGESIIDFFTKVRGFYPHCKSINLVLDGAGYHRSKDVKAKAEELNIILHYLPP
;
A
#
# COMPACT_ATOMS: atom_id res chain seq x y z
N MET A 1 -4.92 -34.74 -52.38
CA MET A 1 -4.33 -33.39 -52.27
C MET A 1 -5.46 -32.42 -51.98
N LEU A 2 -5.30 -31.55 -50.97
CA LEU A 2 -6.22 -30.44 -50.75
C LEU A 2 -5.75 -29.31 -51.68
N ASN A 3 -6.33 -29.22 -52.87
CA ASN A 3 -5.96 -28.19 -53.83
C ASN A 3 -6.74 -26.92 -53.49
N ILE A 4 -6.03 -25.91 -52.99
CA ILE A 4 -6.54 -24.54 -52.88
C ILE A 4 -6.21 -23.81 -54.20
N SER A 5 -7.15 -23.04 -54.71
CA SER A 5 -6.92 -22.09 -55.80
C SER A 5 -7.37 -20.71 -55.33
N LEU A 6 -6.42 -19.80 -55.14
CA LEU A 6 -6.63 -18.43 -54.70
C LEU A 6 -6.72 -17.49 -55.90
N SER A 7 -7.58 -16.47 -55.82
CA SER A 7 -7.56 -15.38 -56.79
C SER A 7 -6.30 -14.52 -56.62
N GLN A 8 -5.92 -13.78 -57.67
CA GLN A 8 -4.77 -12.87 -57.62
C GLN A 8 -4.92 -11.80 -56.53
N GLU A 9 -6.15 -11.37 -56.27
CA GLU A 9 -6.50 -10.42 -55.21
C GLU A 9 -6.34 -11.03 -53.81
N GLN A 10 -6.79 -12.27 -53.61
CA GLN A 10 -6.61 -13.00 -52.34
C GLN A 10 -5.14 -13.24 -52.02
N LYS A 11 -4.33 -13.63 -53.02
CA LYS A 11 -2.87 -13.78 -52.85
C LYS A 11 -2.23 -12.48 -52.40
N SER A 12 -2.51 -11.38 -53.11
CA SER A 12 -1.98 -10.05 -52.78
C SER A 12 -2.38 -9.60 -51.37
N THR A 13 -3.61 -9.90 -50.95
CA THR A 13 -4.13 -9.59 -49.61
C THR A 13 -3.41 -10.40 -48.53
N LEU A 14 -3.23 -11.70 -48.76
CA LEU A 14 -2.51 -12.60 -47.84
C LEU A 14 -1.04 -12.19 -47.71
N GLU A 15 -0.36 -11.87 -48.81
CA GLU A 15 1.02 -11.39 -48.79
C GLU A 15 1.17 -10.08 -48.02
N LEU A 16 0.25 -9.13 -48.24
CA LEU A 16 0.26 -7.87 -47.51
C LEU A 16 0.03 -8.09 -46.01
N ARG A 17 -0.90 -8.98 -45.66
CA ARG A 17 -1.19 -9.36 -44.26
C ARG A 17 0.00 -10.05 -43.60
N HIS A 18 0.67 -10.95 -44.32
CA HIS A 18 1.89 -11.62 -43.84
C HIS A 18 3.03 -10.62 -43.60
N LYS A 19 3.22 -9.64 -44.50
CA LYS A 19 4.23 -8.58 -44.32
C LYS A 19 3.96 -7.69 -43.11
N LYS A 20 2.68 -7.46 -42.76
CA LYS A 20 2.28 -6.60 -41.64
C LYS A 20 2.21 -7.32 -40.30
N SER A 21 1.88 -8.62 -40.27
CA SER A 21 1.70 -9.36 -39.02
C SER A 21 3.04 -9.66 -38.34
N ARG A 22 3.04 -9.58 -37.01
CA ARG A 22 4.17 -9.99 -36.14
C ARG A 22 3.89 -11.30 -35.40
N ASP A 23 2.67 -11.83 -35.50
CA ASP A 23 2.33 -13.11 -34.89
C ASP A 23 2.82 -14.25 -35.79
N LYS A 24 3.85 -14.96 -35.33
CA LYS A 24 4.42 -16.11 -36.03
C LYS A 24 3.35 -17.15 -36.40
N ARG A 25 2.34 -17.37 -35.55
CA ARG A 25 1.28 -18.36 -35.77
C ARG A 25 0.35 -17.97 -36.91
N GLU A 26 0.05 -16.68 -37.03
CA GLU A 26 -0.71 -16.14 -38.16
C GLU A 26 0.12 -16.21 -39.44
N CYS A 27 1.40 -15.81 -39.37
CA CYS A 27 2.29 -15.86 -40.53
C CYS A 27 2.47 -17.29 -41.08
N ASP A 28 2.65 -18.28 -40.21
CA ASP A 28 2.83 -19.68 -40.63
C ASP A 28 1.54 -20.28 -41.24
N ARG A 29 0.36 -19.81 -40.81
CA ARG A 29 -0.91 -20.15 -41.47
C ARG A 29 -1.03 -19.54 -42.85
N ILE A 30 -0.67 -18.27 -43.00
CA ILE A 30 -0.68 -17.59 -44.30
C ILE A 30 0.28 -18.28 -45.29
N LYS A 31 1.50 -18.60 -44.85
CA LYS A 31 2.47 -19.34 -45.68
C LYS A 31 1.93 -20.70 -46.10
N ALA A 32 1.28 -21.44 -45.20
CA ALA A 32 0.72 -22.75 -45.53
C ALA A 32 -0.35 -22.66 -46.63
N VAL A 33 -1.18 -21.61 -46.62
CA VAL A 33 -2.20 -21.37 -47.63
C VAL A 33 -1.58 -20.94 -48.98
N LEU A 34 -0.62 -20.01 -48.95
CA LEU A 34 0.07 -19.55 -50.17
C LEU A 34 0.87 -20.67 -50.85
N LEU A 35 1.69 -21.40 -50.08
CA LEU A 35 2.51 -22.51 -50.62
C LEU A 35 1.64 -23.66 -51.14
N SER A 36 0.49 -23.91 -50.51
CA SER A 36 -0.46 -24.93 -50.98
C SER A 36 -1.10 -24.55 -52.32
N ASP A 37 -1.36 -23.27 -52.55
CA ASP A 37 -1.85 -22.75 -53.83
C ASP A 37 -0.74 -22.73 -54.91
N GLU A 38 0.53 -22.54 -54.51
CA GLU A 38 1.72 -22.68 -55.37
C GLU A 38 2.04 -24.15 -55.73
N GLY A 39 1.25 -25.11 -55.24
CA GLY A 39 1.38 -26.53 -55.58
C GLY A 39 2.35 -27.33 -54.70
N TRP A 40 2.81 -26.78 -53.57
CA TRP A 40 3.63 -27.53 -52.62
C TRP A 40 2.80 -28.60 -51.91
N SER A 41 3.37 -29.79 -51.71
CA SER A 41 2.71 -30.84 -50.96
C SER A 41 2.67 -30.51 -49.46
N VAL A 42 1.73 -31.12 -48.73
CA VAL A 42 1.61 -30.92 -47.27
C VAL A 42 2.91 -31.28 -46.55
N GLU A 43 3.59 -32.33 -47.01
CA GLU A 43 4.88 -32.80 -46.49
C GLU A 43 5.98 -31.76 -46.72
N MET A 44 6.02 -31.15 -47.92
CA MET A 44 6.99 -30.09 -48.24
C MET A 44 6.77 -28.83 -47.39
N ILE A 45 5.51 -28.42 -47.23
CA ILE A 45 5.15 -27.25 -46.41
C ILE A 45 5.47 -27.53 -44.93
N ALA A 46 5.13 -28.71 -44.43
CA ALA A 46 5.42 -29.16 -43.08
C ALA A 46 6.93 -29.11 -42.78
N GLN A 47 7.73 -29.62 -43.72
CA GLN A 47 9.19 -29.60 -43.61
C GLN A 47 9.76 -28.18 -43.65
N ALA A 48 9.27 -27.32 -44.55
CA ALA A 48 9.73 -25.94 -44.71
C ALA A 48 9.41 -25.07 -43.47
N LEU A 49 8.20 -25.23 -42.91
CA LEU A 49 7.76 -24.48 -41.74
C LEU A 49 8.16 -25.12 -40.41
N ARG A 50 8.66 -26.36 -40.43
CA ARG A 50 8.94 -27.20 -39.25
C ARG A 50 7.70 -27.38 -38.36
N ILE A 51 6.57 -27.65 -39.00
CA ILE A 51 5.26 -27.87 -38.37
C ILE A 51 4.76 -29.25 -38.79
N HIS A 52 4.10 -29.98 -37.89
CA HIS A 52 3.57 -31.31 -38.19
C HIS A 52 2.54 -31.28 -39.33
N GLU A 53 2.58 -32.27 -40.23
CA GLU A 53 1.72 -32.35 -41.43
C GLU A 53 0.22 -32.22 -41.12
N THR A 54 -0.25 -32.86 -40.03
CA THR A 54 -1.65 -32.74 -39.60
C THR A 54 -2.05 -31.31 -39.24
N SER A 55 -1.11 -30.50 -38.74
CA SER A 55 -1.35 -29.09 -38.43
C SER A 55 -1.40 -28.24 -39.70
N ILE A 56 -0.56 -28.52 -40.68
CA ILE A 56 -0.62 -27.88 -42.01
C ILE A 56 -1.93 -28.21 -42.71
N SER A 57 -2.31 -29.49 -42.74
CA SER A 57 -3.62 -29.94 -43.26
C SER A 57 -4.78 -29.24 -42.55
N ARG A 58 -4.72 -29.08 -41.22
CA ARG A 58 -5.74 -28.33 -40.48
C ARG A 58 -5.76 -26.85 -40.87
N HIS A 59 -4.62 -26.19 -41.00
CA HIS A 59 -4.55 -24.77 -41.38
C HIS A 59 -5.15 -24.51 -42.76
N ILE A 60 -4.83 -25.35 -43.73
CA ILE A 60 -5.38 -25.31 -45.08
C ILE A 60 -6.90 -25.50 -45.05
N ASN A 61 -7.38 -26.52 -44.33
CA ASN A 61 -8.82 -26.78 -44.19
C ASN A 61 -9.58 -25.67 -43.46
N ASP A 62 -9.02 -25.13 -42.37
CA ASP A 62 -9.60 -24.02 -41.62
C ASP A 62 -9.76 -22.77 -42.50
N PHE A 63 -8.78 -22.51 -43.38
CA PHE A 63 -8.85 -21.43 -44.35
C PHE A 63 -9.94 -21.68 -45.42
N ILE A 64 -10.00 -22.88 -46.00
CA ILE A 64 -11.04 -23.23 -47.00
C ILE A 64 -12.45 -23.08 -46.41
N LYS A 65 -12.65 -23.52 -45.16
CA LYS A 65 -13.97 -23.52 -44.53
C LYS A 65 -14.42 -22.15 -44.01
N THR A 66 -13.49 -21.36 -43.48
CA THR A 66 -13.82 -20.18 -42.65
C THR A 66 -12.88 -18.99 -42.84
N GLU A 67 -11.96 -19.05 -43.80
CA GLU A 67 -10.91 -18.03 -44.03
C GLU A 67 -10.07 -17.72 -42.78
N LYS A 68 -9.95 -18.71 -41.88
CA LYS A 68 -9.33 -18.54 -40.56
C LYS A 68 -7.81 -18.49 -40.66
N LEU A 69 -7.27 -17.32 -40.33
CA LEU A 69 -5.82 -17.07 -40.33
C LEU A 69 -5.25 -16.81 -38.93
N THR A 70 -6.08 -16.41 -37.96
CA THR A 70 -5.64 -16.10 -36.60
C THR A 70 -5.96 -17.21 -35.60
N PRO A 71 -5.08 -17.46 -34.61
CA PRO A 71 -5.40 -18.38 -33.53
C PRO A 71 -6.43 -17.72 -32.62
N GLN A 72 -7.62 -18.30 -32.55
CA GLN A 72 -8.58 -17.98 -31.50
C GLN A 72 -8.17 -18.74 -30.23
N SER A 73 -7.24 -18.17 -29.47
CA SER A 73 -7.05 -18.53 -28.06
C SER A 73 -7.77 -17.47 -27.24
N GLY A 74 -9.05 -17.67 -26.98
CA GLY A 74 -9.78 -16.88 -25.99
C GLY A 74 -9.35 -17.28 -24.59
N GLY A 75 -9.07 -16.29 -23.73
CA GLY A 75 -9.03 -16.55 -22.29
C GLY A 75 -10.40 -17.03 -21.82
N SER A 76 -10.45 -17.68 -20.66
CA SER A 76 -11.72 -17.99 -20.02
C SER A 76 -12.41 -16.70 -19.56
N ASP A 77 -13.71 -16.58 -19.78
CA ASP A 77 -14.52 -15.57 -19.12
C ASP A 77 -14.49 -15.75 -17.60
N GLY A 78 -14.58 -14.65 -16.85
CA GLY A 78 -14.65 -14.69 -15.39
C GLY A 78 -15.93 -15.40 -14.92
N TYR A 79 -15.90 -16.03 -13.73
CA TYR A 79 -17.10 -16.69 -13.20
C TYR A 79 -18.21 -15.71 -12.78
N LEU A 80 -17.85 -14.46 -12.52
CA LEU A 80 -18.80 -13.41 -12.13
C LEU A 80 -19.23 -12.64 -13.37
N ASN A 81 -20.54 -12.39 -13.48
CA ASN A 81 -21.05 -11.44 -14.46
C ASN A 81 -20.75 -9.99 -14.04
N GLU A 82 -21.07 -9.04 -14.90
CA GLU A 82 -20.79 -7.62 -14.68
C GLU A 82 -21.47 -7.06 -13.41
N ALA A 83 -22.75 -7.39 -13.19
CA ALA A 83 -23.49 -6.92 -12.02
C ALA A 83 -22.91 -7.49 -10.71
N GLN A 84 -22.60 -8.79 -10.68
CA GLN A 84 -21.98 -9.45 -9.53
C GLN A 84 -20.58 -8.92 -9.26
N THR A 85 -19.83 -8.60 -10.32
CA THR A 85 -18.50 -7.98 -10.23
C THR A 85 -18.58 -6.62 -9.56
N THR A 86 -19.49 -5.75 -10.00
CA THR A 86 -19.71 -4.43 -9.40
C THR A 86 -20.10 -4.55 -7.93
N GLN A 87 -21.07 -5.42 -7.61
CA GLN A 87 -21.51 -5.64 -6.25
C GLN A 87 -20.39 -6.16 -5.33
N LEU A 88 -19.56 -7.08 -5.83
CA LEU A 88 -18.41 -7.58 -5.08
C LEU A 88 -17.36 -6.49 -4.84
N ILE A 89 -17.11 -5.62 -5.82
CA ILE A 89 -16.18 -4.49 -5.66
C ILE A 89 -16.68 -3.52 -4.59
N GLU A 90 -17.96 -3.12 -4.65
CA GLU A 90 -18.57 -2.24 -3.65
C GLU A 90 -18.47 -2.82 -2.23
N HIS A 91 -18.79 -4.11 -2.09
CA HIS A 91 -18.67 -4.83 -0.83
C HIS A 91 -17.24 -4.85 -0.29
N LEU A 92 -16.24 -5.11 -1.14
CA LEU A 92 -14.82 -5.15 -0.73
C LEU A 92 -14.21 -3.77 -0.46
N CYS A 93 -14.84 -2.69 -0.94
CA CYS A 93 -14.46 -1.32 -0.59
C CYS A 93 -14.97 -0.94 0.81
N ASP A 94 -16.11 -1.48 1.24
CA ASP A 94 -16.69 -1.24 2.57
C ASP A 94 -16.12 -2.20 3.62
N VAL A 95 -16.02 -3.49 3.27
CA VAL A 95 -15.61 -4.56 4.18
C VAL A 95 -14.20 -5.04 3.88
N THR A 96 -13.30 -4.86 4.84
CA THR A 96 -11.91 -5.34 4.74
C THR A 96 -11.78 -6.76 5.30
N TYR A 97 -11.44 -7.72 4.43
CA TYR A 97 -11.12 -9.09 4.83
C TYR A 97 -9.62 -9.27 5.04
N LEU A 98 -9.25 -10.00 6.10
CA LEU A 98 -7.85 -10.35 6.36
C LEU A 98 -7.36 -11.50 5.45
N HIS A 99 -8.26 -12.41 5.10
CA HIS A 99 -7.92 -13.61 4.33
C HIS A 99 -8.84 -13.82 3.11
N THR A 100 -8.24 -14.15 1.97
CA THR A 100 -8.96 -14.41 0.70
C THR A 100 -10.07 -15.46 0.82
N HIS A 101 -9.92 -16.49 1.66
CA HIS A 101 -10.95 -17.53 1.82
C HIS A 101 -12.26 -16.99 2.41
N GLN A 102 -12.22 -15.88 3.15
CA GLN A 102 -13.43 -15.23 3.67
C GLN A 102 -14.22 -14.57 2.54
N ILE A 103 -13.51 -13.98 1.56
CA ILE A 103 -14.12 -13.44 0.35
C ILE A 103 -14.72 -14.58 -0.50
N VAL A 104 -14.02 -15.71 -0.62
CA VAL A 104 -14.58 -16.92 -1.30
C VAL A 104 -15.89 -17.36 -0.64
N ALA A 105 -15.94 -17.42 0.69
CA ALA A 105 -17.15 -17.78 1.42
C ALA A 105 -18.30 -16.80 1.18
N TYR A 106 -18.00 -15.49 1.15
CA TYR A 106 -18.98 -14.46 0.79
C TYR A 106 -19.52 -14.64 -0.64
N ILE A 107 -18.63 -14.84 -1.63
CA ILE A 107 -19.04 -15.07 -3.02
C ILE A 107 -19.93 -16.31 -3.15
N LYS A 108 -19.58 -17.39 -2.44
CA LYS A 108 -20.39 -18.62 -2.41
C LYS A 108 -21.76 -18.38 -1.79
N ALA A 109 -21.84 -17.63 -0.70
CA ALA A 109 -23.11 -17.33 -0.04
C ALA A 109 -24.00 -16.38 -0.86
N SER A 110 -23.42 -15.33 -1.46
CA SER A 110 -24.16 -14.29 -2.18
C SER A 110 -24.53 -14.68 -3.61
N PHE A 111 -23.66 -15.41 -4.31
CA PHE A 111 -23.78 -15.66 -5.74
C PHE A 111 -23.84 -17.14 -6.12
N ASN A 112 -23.70 -18.05 -5.14
CA ASN A 112 -23.60 -19.49 -5.36
C ASN A 112 -22.49 -19.88 -6.36
N ILE A 113 -21.40 -19.11 -6.37
CA ILE A 113 -20.22 -19.31 -7.21
C ILE A 113 -19.04 -19.72 -6.32
N GLU A 114 -18.27 -20.71 -6.75
CA GLU A 114 -17.12 -21.21 -6.01
C GLU A 114 -15.81 -20.80 -6.69
N TYR A 115 -14.98 -20.07 -5.95
CA TYR A 115 -13.63 -19.72 -6.38
C TYR A 115 -12.59 -20.54 -5.62
N SER A 116 -11.54 -20.97 -6.31
CA SER A 116 -10.31 -21.31 -5.60
C SER A 116 -9.63 -20.05 -5.08
N VAL A 117 -8.88 -20.14 -3.98
CA VAL A 117 -8.10 -19.02 -3.43
C VAL A 117 -7.17 -18.41 -4.48
N SER A 118 -6.52 -19.25 -5.30
CA SER A 118 -5.64 -18.79 -6.38
C SER A 118 -6.39 -18.06 -7.49
N GLY A 119 -7.61 -18.51 -7.84
CA GLY A 119 -8.46 -17.87 -8.83
C GLY A 119 -8.96 -16.52 -8.34
N LEU A 120 -9.38 -16.44 -7.09
CA LEU A 120 -9.82 -15.18 -6.51
C LEU A 120 -8.67 -14.18 -6.36
N ASN A 121 -7.46 -14.62 -6.01
CA ASN A 121 -6.29 -13.73 -5.99
C ASN A 121 -6.01 -13.13 -7.38
N LYS A 122 -6.14 -13.91 -8.46
CA LYS A 122 -6.01 -13.39 -9.83
C LYS A 122 -7.10 -12.37 -10.14
N TRP A 123 -8.34 -12.66 -9.77
CA TRP A 123 -9.46 -11.74 -9.93
C TRP A 123 -9.23 -10.42 -9.17
N LEU A 124 -8.81 -10.49 -7.90
CA LEU A 124 -8.49 -9.31 -7.08
C LEU A 124 -7.43 -8.42 -7.76
N HIS A 125 -6.34 -9.02 -8.27
CA HIS A 125 -5.31 -8.27 -8.98
C HIS A 125 -5.82 -7.67 -10.30
N GLN A 126 -6.62 -8.41 -11.06
CA GLN A 126 -7.25 -7.92 -12.29
C GLN A 126 -8.13 -6.69 -12.02
N HIS A 127 -8.83 -6.68 -10.88
CA HIS A 127 -9.65 -5.56 -10.41
C HIS A 127 -8.89 -4.56 -9.52
N ARG A 128 -7.55 -4.55 -9.58
CA ARG A 128 -6.65 -3.57 -8.93
C ARG A 128 -6.68 -3.55 -7.40
N PHE A 129 -7.12 -4.62 -6.75
CA PHE A 129 -6.93 -4.80 -5.32
C PHE A 129 -5.48 -5.20 -5.01
N SER A 130 -4.99 -4.79 -3.85
CA SER A 130 -3.65 -5.12 -3.36
C SER A 130 -3.71 -5.51 -1.89
N TYR A 131 -2.96 -6.54 -1.50
CA TYR A 131 -2.84 -6.92 -0.10
C TYR A 131 -1.87 -5.97 0.63
N LYS A 132 -2.40 -5.13 1.51
CA LYS A 132 -1.63 -4.14 2.29
C LYS A 132 -2.21 -4.03 3.70
N GLN A 133 -1.38 -3.62 4.65
CA GLN A 133 -1.87 -3.23 5.97
C GLN A 133 -2.61 -1.88 5.86
N PRO A 134 -3.82 -1.75 6.44
CA PRO A 134 -4.50 -0.47 6.55
C PRO A 134 -3.62 0.54 7.28
N LYS A 135 -3.66 1.80 6.86
CA LYS A 135 -2.93 2.87 7.54
C LYS A 135 -3.73 3.27 8.78
N GLY A 136 -3.10 3.23 9.94
CA GLY A 136 -3.65 3.85 11.13
C GLY A 136 -3.72 5.35 10.94
N VAL A 137 -4.91 5.92 11.07
CA VAL A 137 -5.11 7.36 11.23
C VAL A 137 -5.50 7.64 12.69
N PRO A 138 -5.02 8.73 13.31
CA PRO A 138 -5.41 9.06 14.67
C PRO A 138 -6.94 9.18 14.79
N HIS A 139 -7.53 8.42 15.71
CA HIS A 139 -8.98 8.35 15.90
C HIS A 139 -9.62 9.71 16.28
N LYS A 140 -8.85 10.65 16.84
CA LYS A 140 -9.36 11.95 17.33
C LYS A 140 -9.13 13.13 16.39
N PHE A 141 -8.57 12.88 15.20
CA PHE A 141 -8.15 13.90 14.25
C PHE A 141 -9.31 14.82 13.85
N ASP A 142 -9.17 16.11 14.15
CA ASP A 142 -10.15 17.16 13.81
C ASP A 142 -9.54 18.20 12.87
N VAL A 143 -9.90 18.14 11.58
CA VAL A 143 -9.32 18.97 10.52
C VAL A 143 -9.48 20.47 10.79
N GLU A 144 -10.62 20.88 11.32
CA GLU A 144 -10.90 22.30 11.58
C GLU A 144 -10.01 22.83 12.70
N LYS A 145 -9.91 22.09 13.81
CA LYS A 145 -9.04 22.47 14.93
C LYS A 145 -7.57 22.49 14.56
N GLN A 146 -7.12 21.56 13.71
CA GLN A 146 -5.75 21.54 13.22
C GLN A 146 -5.45 22.78 12.36
N ASN A 147 -6.36 23.16 11.46
CA ASN A 147 -6.21 24.36 10.63
C ASN A 147 -6.18 25.63 11.47
N ASP A 148 -7.02 25.72 12.49
CA ASP A 148 -7.04 26.87 13.40
C ASP A 148 -5.75 26.96 14.22
N PHE A 149 -5.20 25.82 14.66
CA PHE A 149 -3.92 25.80 15.36
C PHE A 149 -2.76 26.20 14.45
N ILE A 150 -2.76 25.81 13.17
CA ILE A 150 -1.73 26.24 12.21
C ILE A 150 -1.72 27.77 12.09
N LYS A 151 -2.89 28.38 11.88
CA LYS A 151 -3.00 29.85 11.81
C LYS A 151 -2.52 30.53 13.09
N PHE A 152 -2.92 29.99 14.23
CA PHE A 152 -2.48 30.47 15.54
C PHE A 152 -0.96 30.35 15.71
N TYR A 153 -0.38 29.20 15.33
CA TYR A 153 1.04 28.92 15.44
C TYR A 153 1.88 29.85 14.55
N ASP A 154 1.45 30.09 13.32
CA ASP A 154 2.13 31.00 12.40
C ASP A 154 2.11 32.43 12.95
N ALA A 155 0.95 32.91 13.41
CA ALA A 155 0.82 34.23 14.04
C ALA A 155 1.65 34.35 15.34
N LEU A 156 1.68 33.29 16.16
CA LEU A 156 2.51 33.22 17.36
C LEU A 156 3.98 33.36 16.96
N LYS A 157 4.46 32.54 16.03
CA LYS A 157 5.86 32.54 15.59
C LYS A 157 6.33 33.89 15.04
N GLU A 158 5.46 34.61 14.32
CA GLU A 158 5.74 35.97 13.81
C GLU A 158 5.79 37.03 14.93
N SER A 159 5.02 36.84 16.01
CA SER A 159 4.94 37.78 17.12
C SER A 159 6.08 37.67 18.14
N LEU A 160 6.76 36.53 18.18
CA LEU A 160 7.78 36.22 19.19
C LEU A 160 9.06 37.04 18.97
N LYS A 161 9.60 37.51 20.09
CA LYS A 161 10.89 38.20 20.15
C LYS A 161 12.02 37.24 20.48
N ASP A 162 13.26 37.69 20.30
CA ASP A 162 14.46 36.88 20.58
C ASP A 162 14.54 36.39 22.03
N ASP A 163 13.94 37.14 22.98
CA ASP A 163 13.89 36.83 24.41
C ASP A 163 12.68 35.97 24.83
N GLU A 164 11.89 35.48 23.87
CA GLU A 164 10.69 34.67 24.09
C GLU A 164 10.78 33.32 23.33
N PRO A 165 11.56 32.34 23.83
CA PRO A 165 11.77 31.08 23.14
C PRO A 165 10.47 30.28 22.97
N LEU A 166 10.33 29.65 21.81
CA LEU A 166 9.28 28.68 21.50
C LEU A 166 9.84 27.26 21.58
N LEU A 167 9.33 26.49 22.53
CA LEU A 167 9.77 25.14 22.86
C LEU A 167 8.65 24.14 22.55
N PHE A 168 9.03 22.94 22.13
CA PHE A 168 8.14 21.80 21.95
C PHE A 168 8.48 20.73 22.98
N MET A 169 7.52 20.39 23.83
CA MET A 169 7.68 19.39 24.88
C MET A 169 6.99 18.08 24.50
N ASP A 170 7.68 16.97 24.74
CA ASP A 170 7.11 15.64 24.63
C ASP A 170 7.71 14.71 25.69
N ALA A 171 6.98 13.64 26.02
CA ALA A 171 7.40 12.58 26.92
C ALA A 171 7.54 11.27 26.15
N VAL A 172 8.71 10.65 26.23
CA VAL A 172 8.98 9.34 25.61
C VAL A 172 9.20 8.28 26.69
N HIS A 173 8.65 7.08 26.43
CA HIS A 173 8.76 5.94 27.34
C HIS A 173 9.46 4.74 26.69
N PRO A 174 10.79 4.80 26.43
CA PRO A 174 11.52 3.67 25.89
C PRO A 174 11.43 2.47 26.84
N THR A 175 11.12 1.31 26.27
CA THR A 175 11.04 0.04 27.03
C THR A 175 12.24 -0.83 26.69
N GLN A 176 12.84 -1.44 27.71
CA GLN A 176 13.89 -2.47 27.55
C GLN A 176 13.28 -3.85 27.20
N ALA A 177 12.24 -3.87 26.36
CA ALA A 177 11.54 -5.09 25.98
C ALA A 177 12.00 -5.61 24.62
N THR A 178 12.33 -6.90 24.55
CA THR A 178 12.61 -7.59 23.28
C THR A 178 11.35 -7.55 22.40
N LYS A 179 11.41 -6.83 21.27
CA LYS A 179 10.33 -6.81 20.28
C LYS A 179 10.46 -8.03 19.36
N ILE A 180 9.65 -9.05 19.59
CA ILE A 180 9.53 -10.19 18.67
C ILE A 180 8.67 -9.75 17.49
N THR A 181 9.21 -9.81 16.27
CA THR A 181 8.51 -9.40 15.05
C THR A 181 8.02 -10.61 14.26
N ALA A 182 8.88 -11.20 13.44
CA ALA A 182 8.62 -12.42 12.66
C ALA A 182 9.94 -13.01 12.13
N GLY A 183 9.95 -14.31 11.86
CA GLY A 183 11.08 -14.99 11.23
C GLY A 183 10.67 -16.32 10.60
N TRP A 184 11.44 -16.78 9.62
CA TRP A 184 11.24 -18.09 9.00
C TRP A 184 11.66 -19.18 9.97
N ILE A 185 10.69 -19.87 10.55
CA ILE A 185 10.89 -20.98 11.49
C ILE A 185 10.45 -22.27 10.81
N ARG A 186 11.23 -23.33 10.98
CA ARG A 186 10.97 -24.63 10.36
C ARG A 186 9.65 -25.20 10.90
N LYS A 187 8.80 -25.71 10.00
CA LYS A 187 7.50 -26.28 10.37
C LYS A 187 7.66 -27.37 11.45
N GLY A 188 6.91 -27.24 12.54
CA GLY A 188 6.94 -28.17 13.68
C GLY A 188 8.06 -27.91 14.69
N VAL A 189 8.78 -26.79 14.59
CA VAL A 189 9.85 -26.41 15.52
C VAL A 189 9.46 -25.12 16.24
N ASP A 190 9.47 -25.15 17.57
CA ASP A 190 9.39 -23.94 18.37
C ASP A 190 10.78 -23.33 18.51
N LYS A 191 10.89 -22.01 18.27
CA LYS A 191 12.13 -21.26 18.48
C LYS A 191 11.94 -20.29 19.65
N PRO A 192 12.22 -20.71 20.90
CA PRO A 192 12.08 -19.84 22.05
C PRO A 192 13.08 -18.68 21.94
N ILE A 193 12.61 -17.49 22.32
CA ILE A 193 13.46 -16.31 22.50
C ILE A 193 13.34 -15.95 23.97
N GLU A 194 14.48 -15.88 24.66
CA GLU A 194 14.51 -15.43 26.05
C GLU A 194 14.03 -13.98 26.12
N THR A 195 13.05 -13.73 26.98
CA THR A 195 12.53 -12.39 27.23
C THR A 195 12.75 -12.07 28.69
N THR A 196 13.16 -10.83 28.96
CA THR A 196 13.28 -10.32 30.33
C THR A 196 11.87 -10.10 30.90
N GLY A 197 11.61 -10.65 32.09
CA GLY A 197 10.31 -10.51 32.76
C GLY A 197 10.03 -9.08 33.26
N SER A 198 11.07 -8.28 33.49
CA SER A 198 10.96 -6.87 33.87
C SER A 198 10.82 -5.97 32.64
N ARG A 199 9.65 -5.34 32.50
CA ARG A 199 9.46 -4.24 31.55
C ARG A 199 9.97 -2.94 32.15
N THR A 200 11.27 -2.85 32.40
CA THR A 200 11.87 -1.59 32.83
C THR A 200 11.67 -0.57 31.71
N ARG A 201 10.96 0.51 32.05
CA ARG A 201 10.75 1.65 31.15
C ARG A 201 11.56 2.82 31.66
N LEU A 202 12.17 3.56 30.74
CA LEU A 202 12.67 4.89 31.04
C LEU A 202 11.52 5.88 30.84
N ASN A 203 11.43 6.90 31.67
CA ASN A 203 10.52 8.01 31.45
C ASN A 203 11.36 9.26 31.22
N ILE A 204 11.33 9.78 30.00
CA ILE A 204 12.16 10.93 29.62
C ILE A 204 11.20 12.02 29.14
N VAL A 205 11.33 13.20 29.72
CA VAL A 205 10.64 14.42 29.29
C VAL A 205 11.67 15.33 28.65
N GLY A 206 11.37 15.83 27.46
CA GLY A 206 12.25 16.70 26.71
C GLY A 206 11.51 17.91 26.19
N ALA A 207 12.19 19.06 26.16
CA ALA A 207 11.74 20.28 25.51
C ALA A 207 12.82 20.78 24.54
N ILE A 208 12.43 21.00 23.29
CA ILE A 208 13.36 21.41 22.22
C ILE A 208 12.95 22.75 21.63
N ARG A 209 13.95 23.58 21.32
CA ARG A 209 13.79 24.77 20.49
C ARG A 209 14.18 24.42 19.06
N LEU A 210 13.28 24.68 18.09
CA LEU A 210 13.59 24.43 16.68
C LEU A 210 14.76 25.32 16.23
N GLY A 211 15.75 24.72 15.55
CA GLY A 211 16.97 25.39 15.13
C GLY A 211 18.11 25.39 16.18
N TYR A 212 17.81 25.02 17.43
CA TYR A 212 18.78 25.03 18.54
C TYR A 212 18.73 23.70 19.31
N LEU A 213 18.85 22.57 18.60
CA LEU A 213 18.73 21.23 19.20
C LEU A 213 19.81 20.94 20.27
N GLY A 214 20.95 21.63 20.22
CA GLY A 214 21.98 21.55 21.25
C GLY A 214 21.56 22.14 22.61
N GLU A 215 20.49 22.92 22.64
CA GLU A 215 19.90 23.56 23.83
C GLU A 215 18.67 22.80 24.35
N ALA A 216 18.52 21.53 23.98
CA ALA A 216 17.43 20.69 24.45
C ALA A 216 17.50 20.48 25.97
N VAL A 217 16.40 20.77 26.66
CA VAL A 217 16.26 20.46 28.10
C VAL A 217 15.67 19.06 28.21
N ILE A 218 16.40 18.14 28.83
CA ILE A 218 16.04 16.72 28.90
C ILE A 218 16.17 16.23 30.33
N GLU A 219 15.14 15.55 30.83
CA GLU A 219 15.12 15.02 32.18
C GLU A 219 14.54 13.60 32.23
N GLN A 220 15.10 12.80 33.14
CA GLN A 220 14.69 11.43 33.36
C GLN A 220 14.00 11.26 34.71
N TYR A 221 12.86 10.59 34.72
CA TYR A 221 12.07 10.30 35.92
C TYR A 221 11.96 8.80 36.17
N GLU A 222 12.16 8.37 37.42
CA GLU A 222 12.29 6.94 37.76
C GLU A 222 10.97 6.15 37.67
N LYS A 223 9.84 6.74 38.07
CA LYS A 223 8.57 5.98 38.22
C LYS A 223 7.58 6.21 37.07
N THR A 224 7.10 7.44 36.96
CA THR A 224 6.02 7.84 36.04
C THR A 224 6.13 9.32 35.76
N VAL A 225 5.84 9.75 34.52
CA VAL A 225 5.55 11.16 34.25
C VAL A 225 4.15 11.45 34.78
N ASN A 226 4.08 12.27 35.82
CA ASN A 226 2.85 12.77 36.44
C ASN A 226 2.91 14.31 36.52
N GLY A 227 1.89 14.95 37.08
CA GLY A 227 1.85 16.41 37.22
C GLY A 227 3.06 16.98 38.00
N GLU A 228 3.53 16.29 39.04
CA GLU A 228 4.70 16.70 39.83
C GLU A 228 5.99 16.65 39.00
N SER A 229 6.15 15.60 38.18
CA SER A 229 7.30 15.47 37.28
C SER A 229 7.31 16.60 36.24
N ILE A 230 6.14 17.00 35.73
CA ILE A 230 6.02 18.13 34.80
C ILE A 230 6.31 19.47 35.50
N ILE A 231 5.87 19.65 36.74
CA ILE A 231 6.20 20.84 37.56
C ILE A 231 7.71 20.95 37.79
N ASP A 232 8.37 19.84 38.16
CA ASP A 232 9.83 19.79 38.28
C ASP A 232 10.50 20.14 36.94
N PHE A 233 10.01 19.56 35.85
CA PHE A 233 10.53 19.83 34.50
C PHE A 233 10.39 21.32 34.12
N PHE A 234 9.25 21.95 34.41
CA PHE A 234 9.05 23.38 34.16
C PHE A 234 10.05 24.25 34.93
N THR A 235 10.34 23.88 36.18
CA THR A 235 11.37 24.55 36.99
C THR A 235 12.73 24.48 36.32
N LYS A 236 13.09 23.31 35.76
CA LYS A 236 14.36 23.10 35.05
C LYS A 236 14.43 23.84 33.72
N VAL A 237 13.34 23.85 32.95
CA VAL A 237 13.21 24.65 31.72
C VAL A 237 13.39 26.14 32.04
N ARG A 238 12.73 26.65 33.10
CA ARG A 238 12.92 28.04 33.54
C ARG A 238 14.35 28.32 34.00
N GLY A 239 14.98 27.37 34.69
CA GLY A 239 16.38 27.48 35.11
C GLY A 239 17.36 27.54 33.94
N PHE A 240 17.06 26.86 32.83
CA PHE A 240 17.86 26.91 31.60
C PHE A 240 17.66 28.23 30.83
N TYR A 241 16.46 28.82 30.88
CA TYR A 241 16.12 30.10 30.26
C TYR A 241 15.80 31.20 31.31
N PRO A 242 16.75 31.58 32.18
CA PRO A 242 16.48 32.44 33.33
C PRO A 242 16.23 33.91 32.95
N HIS A 243 16.77 34.36 31.82
CA HIS A 243 16.69 35.76 31.36
C HIS A 243 15.58 35.99 30.32
N CYS A 244 14.89 34.94 29.89
CA CYS A 244 13.80 35.05 28.93
C CYS A 244 12.54 35.60 29.62
N LYS A 245 11.94 36.63 29.02
CA LYS A 245 10.75 37.29 29.57
C LYS A 245 9.58 36.33 29.72
N SER A 246 9.34 35.51 28.71
CA SER A 246 8.35 34.44 28.71
C SER A 246 8.89 33.23 27.95
N ILE A 247 8.41 32.04 28.28
CA ILE A 247 8.73 30.82 27.51
C ILE A 247 7.44 30.30 26.93
N ASN A 248 7.36 30.16 25.61
CA ASN A 248 6.22 29.60 24.93
C ASN A 248 6.45 28.09 24.78
N LEU A 249 5.60 27.28 25.40
CA LEU A 249 5.75 25.83 25.42
C LEU A 249 4.57 25.18 24.71
N VAL A 250 4.84 24.46 23.62
CA VAL A 250 3.87 23.67 22.88
C VAL A 250 3.90 22.23 23.39
N LEU A 251 2.74 21.68 23.74
CA LEU A 251 2.62 20.34 24.31
C LEU A 251 1.29 19.66 23.95
N ASP A 252 1.23 18.34 24.16
CA ASP A 252 0.01 17.57 23.93
C ASP A 252 -1.09 17.86 24.98
N GLY A 253 -2.29 17.34 24.70
CA GLY A 253 -3.46 17.48 25.56
C GLY A 253 -3.53 16.51 26.74
N ALA A 254 -2.44 15.87 27.18
CA ALA A 254 -2.50 14.85 28.22
C ALA A 254 -3.12 15.37 29.52
N GLY A 255 -3.85 14.51 30.23
CA GLY A 255 -4.60 14.91 31.43
C GLY A 255 -3.73 15.53 32.52
N TYR A 256 -2.50 15.04 32.69
CA TYR A 256 -1.54 15.57 33.66
C TYR A 256 -0.93 16.91 33.24
N HIS A 257 -0.92 17.26 31.95
CA HIS A 257 -0.53 18.61 31.48
C HIS A 257 -1.61 19.67 31.72
N ARG A 258 -2.86 19.25 31.95
CA ARG A 258 -4.02 20.14 32.10
C ARG A 258 -4.47 20.32 33.55
N SER A 259 -3.76 19.71 34.51
CA SER A 259 -4.08 19.85 35.92
C SER A 259 -3.94 21.31 36.37
N LYS A 260 -4.72 21.70 37.39
CA LYS A 260 -4.72 23.08 37.90
C LYS A 260 -3.34 23.46 38.44
N ASP A 261 -2.69 22.54 39.14
CA ASP A 261 -1.38 22.77 39.77
C ASP A 261 -0.28 23.00 38.74
N VAL A 262 -0.30 22.23 37.63
CA VAL A 262 0.66 22.40 36.53
C VAL A 262 0.48 23.75 35.84
N LYS A 263 -0.78 24.17 35.60
CA LYS A 263 -1.07 25.48 35.01
C LYS A 263 -0.65 26.63 35.92
N ALA A 264 -1.00 26.55 37.21
CA ALA A 264 -0.61 27.54 38.20
C ALA A 264 0.92 27.69 38.29
N LYS A 265 1.65 26.57 38.25
CA LYS A 265 3.11 26.60 38.26
C LYS A 265 3.69 27.16 36.96
N ALA A 266 3.09 26.88 35.81
CA ALA A 266 3.51 27.48 34.55
C ALA A 266 3.36 29.01 34.57
N GLU A 267 2.23 29.51 35.08
CA GLU A 267 2.00 30.95 35.26
C GLU A 267 3.02 31.58 36.22
N GLU A 268 3.28 30.95 37.38
CA GLU A 268 4.30 31.39 38.34
C GLU A 268 5.68 31.50 37.69
N LEU A 269 6.01 30.55 36.80
CA LEU A 269 7.27 30.50 36.08
C LEU A 269 7.25 31.30 34.78
N ASN A 270 6.24 32.12 34.46
CA ASN A 270 6.09 32.85 33.18
C ASN A 270 6.20 31.95 31.92
N ILE A 271 5.73 30.72 32.02
CA ILE A 271 5.66 29.75 30.92
C ILE A 271 4.24 29.78 30.34
N ILE A 272 4.11 30.12 29.08
CA ILE A 272 2.85 30.17 28.34
C ILE A 272 2.65 28.81 27.67
N LEU A 273 1.58 28.10 28.06
CA LEU A 273 1.27 26.76 27.57
C LEU A 273 0.35 26.82 26.34
N HIS A 274 0.79 26.20 25.25
CA HIS A 274 0.07 26.07 23.98
C HIS A 274 -0.26 24.59 23.74
N TYR A 275 -1.54 24.22 23.76
CA TYR A 275 -1.96 22.83 23.64
C TYR A 275 -2.26 22.45 22.20
N LEU A 276 -1.70 21.32 21.74
CA LEU A 276 -2.02 20.76 20.44
C LEU A 276 -3.47 20.29 20.38
N PRO A 277 -4.18 20.57 19.27
CA PRO A 277 -5.53 20.07 19.03
C PRO A 277 -5.53 18.54 18.80
N PRO A 278 -6.67 17.88 19.03
CA PRO A 278 -6.85 16.44 18.80
C PRO A 278 -6.75 16.02 17.33
#